data_AF-A0A7J4E5K8-F1
#
_entry.id   AF-A0A7J4E5K8-F1
#
_cell.length_a   1.000
_cell.length_b   1.000
_cell.length_c   1.000
_cell.angle_alpha   90.00
_cell.angle_beta   90.00
_cell.angle_gamma   90.00
#
_symmetry.space_group_name_H-M   'P 1'
#
loop_
_entity.id
_entity.type
_entity.pdbx_description
1 polymer ?
#
loop_
_entity_poly.entity_id
_entity_poly.type
_entity_poly.pdbx_seq_one_letter_code
_entity_poly.pdbx_strand_id
1 'polypeptide(L)'
;MVLKRIGEYIHTPIRTIKVVVDIEDIFKPPLPIESFVKIYGAAPEPPRYRVISIEVVTCVEDKAPVLVTECGGCPKFVRRYKGYVCCRRNLV
;
A
#
# COMPACT_ATOMS: atom_id res chain seq x y z
N MET A 1 -35.92 -2.05 16.86
CA MET A 1 -34.82 -1.26 16.27
C MET A 1 -34.28 -2.05 15.08
N VAL A 2 -34.68 -1.69 13.87
CA VAL A 2 -34.40 -2.45 12.64
C VAL A 2 -32.91 -2.36 12.32
N LEU A 3 -32.21 -3.49 12.32
CA LEU A 3 -30.84 -3.61 11.80
C LEU A 3 -30.85 -3.30 10.30
N LYS A 4 -30.67 -2.02 9.96
CA LYS A 4 -30.56 -1.51 8.60
C LYS A 4 -29.34 -2.17 7.91
N ARG A 5 -29.62 -3.00 6.90
CA ARG A 5 -28.77 -3.49 5.81
C ARG A 5 -27.32 -3.85 6.21
N ILE A 6 -27.00 -5.14 6.21
CA ILE A 6 -25.63 -5.62 6.00
C ILE A 6 -25.22 -5.09 4.63
N GLY A 7 -24.50 -3.97 4.58
CA GLY A 7 -24.00 -3.43 3.32
C GLY A 7 -23.04 -4.44 2.70
N GLU A 8 -23.11 -4.65 1.39
CA GLU A 8 -22.08 -5.44 0.72
C GLU A 8 -20.74 -4.71 0.84
N TYR A 9 -19.72 -5.43 1.32
CA TYR A 9 -18.36 -4.91 1.44
C TYR A 9 -17.46 -5.56 0.40
N ILE A 10 -16.58 -4.77 -0.20
CA ILE A 10 -15.51 -5.28 -1.06
C ILE A 10 -14.21 -5.26 -0.25
N HIS A 11 -13.52 -6.40 -0.29
CA HIS A 11 -12.20 -6.57 0.32
C HIS A 11 -11.15 -6.58 -0.77
N THR A 12 -10.27 -5.58 -0.78
CA THR A 12 -9.15 -5.51 -1.72
C THR A 12 -7.85 -5.84 -0.98
N PRO A 13 -7.04 -6.79 -1.48
CA PRO A 13 -5.77 -7.13 -0.85
C PRO A 13 -4.78 -5.95 -0.92
N ILE A 14 -4.04 -5.74 0.16
CA ILE A 14 -2.94 -4.79 0.23
C ILE A 14 -1.69 -5.47 -0.32
N ARG A 15 -1.03 -4.83 -1.29
CA ARG A 15 0.30 -5.21 -1.74
C ARG A 15 1.33 -4.32 -1.06
N THR A 16 2.36 -4.94 -0.47
CA THR A 16 3.48 -4.22 0.12
C THR A 16 4.68 -4.25 -0.82
N ILE A 17 5.29 -3.10 -1.06
CA ILE A 17 6.50 -2.94 -1.87
C ILE A 17 7.59 -2.43 -0.92
N LYS A 18 8.68 -3.19 -0.77
CA LYS A 18 9.84 -2.77 0.01
C LYS A 18 10.80 -2.02 -0.90
N VAL A 19 11.06 -0.75 -0.58
CA VAL A 19 11.99 0.09 -1.32
C VAL A 19 13.19 0.47 -0.45
N VAL A 20 14.36 0.49 -1.05
CA VAL A 20 15.62 0.94 -0.46
C VAL A 20 15.81 2.40 -0.81
N VAL A 21 16.02 3.24 0.19
CA VAL A 21 16.33 4.67 0.07
C VAL A 21 17.75 4.89 0.56
N ASP A 22 18.56 5.60 -0.23
CA ASP A 22 19.86 6.11 0.17
C ASP A 22 19.66 7.44 0.90
N ILE A 23 20.03 7.52 2.18
CA ILE A 23 19.85 8.75 2.97
C ILE A 23 21.04 9.71 2.86
N GLU A 24 22.12 9.29 2.21
CA GLU A 24 23.30 10.13 1.98
C GLU A 24 23.30 10.73 0.57
N ASP A 25 22.74 10.01 -0.41
CA ASP A 25 22.60 10.48 -1.80
C ASP A 25 21.12 10.67 -2.20
N ILE A 26 20.65 11.91 -2.12
CA ILE A 26 19.27 12.29 -2.45
C ILE A 26 18.93 12.17 -3.94
N PHE A 27 19.94 12.09 -4.82
CA PHE A 27 19.73 11.97 -6.27
C PHE A 27 19.58 10.51 -6.70
N LYS A 28 19.98 9.57 -5.83
CA LYS A 28 19.83 8.15 -6.09
C LYS A 28 18.36 7.73 -5.97
N PRO A 29 17.75 7.19 -7.03
CA PRO A 29 16.35 6.80 -6.98
C PRO A 29 16.14 5.64 -5.99
N PRO A 30 15.01 5.61 -5.26
CA PRO A 30 14.63 4.46 -4.47
C PRO A 30 14.45 3.22 -5.35
N LEU A 31 14.94 2.07 -4.90
CA LEU A 31 14.86 0.82 -5.65
C LEU A 31 14.08 -0.24 -4.89
N PRO A 32 13.29 -1.10 -5.55
CA PRO A 32 12.81 -2.32 -4.92
C PRO A 32 13.97 -3.13 -4.32
N ILE A 33 13.76 -3.75 -3.16
CA ILE A 33 14.82 -4.47 -2.45
C ILE A 33 15.46 -5.56 -3.32
N GLU A 34 14.66 -6.25 -4.13
CA GLU A 34 15.14 -7.29 -5.04
C GLU A 34 16.04 -6.72 -6.13
N SER A 35 15.69 -5.53 -6.66
CA SER A 35 16.49 -4.81 -7.64
C SER A 35 17.80 -4.30 -7.03
N PHE A 36 17.77 -3.80 -5.80
CA PHE A 36 18.97 -3.35 -5.08
C PHE A 36 19.97 -4.50 -4.93
N VAL A 37 19.54 -5.65 -4.41
CA VAL A 37 20.41 -6.82 -4.21
C VAL A 37 20.96 -7.32 -5.54
N LYS A 38 20.15 -7.32 -6.60
CA LYS A 38 20.60 -7.71 -7.94
C LYS A 38 21.69 -6.80 -8.51
N ILE A 39 21.62 -5.50 -8.26
CA ILE A 39 22.56 -4.50 -8.79
C ILE A 39 23.84 -4.45 -7.95
N TYR A 40 23.72 -4.43 -6.63
CA TYR A 40 24.84 -4.19 -5.72
C TYR A 40 25.44 -5.47 -5.11
N GLY A 41 24.81 -6.64 -5.31
CA GLY A 41 25.29 -7.93 -4.82
C GLY A 41 25.21 -8.12 -3.29
N ALA A 42 24.65 -7.14 -2.58
CA ALA A 42 24.55 -7.15 -1.12
C ALA A 42 23.21 -6.57 -0.66
N ALA A 43 22.83 -6.90 0.57
CA ALA A 43 21.68 -6.31 1.23
C ALA A 43 21.95 -4.82 1.56
N PRO A 44 20.91 -3.96 1.60
CA PRO A 44 21.07 -2.58 2.03
C PRO A 44 21.41 -2.50 3.52
N GLU A 45 22.58 -1.97 3.85
CA GLU A 45 23.05 -1.86 5.24
C GLU A 45 22.86 -0.44 5.81
N PRO A 46 22.45 -0.31 7.09
CA PRO A 46 22.44 0.97 7.79
C PRO A 46 23.88 1.44 8.10
N PRO A 47 24.11 2.74 8.35
CA PRO A 47 23.11 3.81 8.44
C PRO A 47 22.68 4.38 7.09
N ARG A 48 23.49 4.21 6.04
CA ARG A 48 23.31 4.83 4.73
C ARG A 48 22.03 4.42 4.01
N TYR A 49 21.61 3.16 4.12
CA TYR A 49 20.40 2.68 3.45
C TYR A 49 19.27 2.44 4.44
N ARG A 50 18.06 2.90 4.07
CA ARG A 50 16.82 2.63 4.81
C ARG A 50 15.87 1.84 3.93
N VAL A 51 15.25 0.80 4.49
CA VAL A 51 14.21 0.04 3.81
C VAL A 51 12.84 0.54 4.29
N ILE A 52 12.05 1.06 3.36
CA ILE A 52 10.71 1.59 3.61
C ILE A 52 9.69 0.65 2.96
N SER A 53 8.56 0.43 3.63
CA SER A 53 7.45 -0.35 3.09
C SER A 53 6.36 0.59 2.58
N ILE A 54 6.07 0.51 1.27
CA ILE A 54 4.97 1.22 0.64
C ILE A 54 3.82 0.24 0.46
N GLU A 55 2.67 0.57 1.05
CA GLU A 55 1.46 -0.23 0.94
C GLU A 55 0.52 0.37 -0.11
N VAL A 56 0.20 -0.42 -1.13
CA VAL A 56 -0.70 -0.04 -2.22
C VAL A 56 -1.88 -0.99 -2.30
N VAL A 57 -2.99 -0.47 -2.82
CA VAL A 57 -4.20 -1.24 -3.10
C VAL A 57 -4.78 -0.79 -4.44
N THR A 58 -5.48 -1.67 -5.14
CA THR A 58 -6.21 -1.29 -6.36
C THR A 58 -7.58 -0.76 -5.98
N CYS A 59 -7.87 0.50 -6.27
CA CYS A 59 -9.18 1.10 -5.99
C CYS A 59 -10.28 0.32 -6.72
N VAL A 60 -11.38 0.04 -6.01
CA VAL A 60 -12.47 -0.78 -6.56
C VAL A 60 -13.31 -0.03 -7.60
N GLU A 61 -13.29 1.31 -7.55
CA GLU A 61 -14.08 2.20 -8.38
C GLU A 61 -13.42 2.45 -9.74
N ASP A 62 -12.22 3.02 -9.75
CA ASP A 62 -11.51 3.46 -10.96
C ASP A 62 -10.38 2.51 -11.39
N LYS A 63 -10.12 1.46 -10.60
CA LYS A 63 -9.03 0.48 -10.82
C LYS A 63 -7.62 1.08 -10.75
N ALA A 64 -7.46 2.30 -10.26
CA ALA A 64 -6.15 2.92 -10.08
C ALA A 64 -5.40 2.30 -8.88
N PRO A 65 -4.06 2.16 -8.95
CA PRO A 65 -3.26 1.89 -7.77
C PRO A 65 -3.25 3.13 -6.88
N VAL A 66 -3.65 2.97 -5.62
CA VAL A 66 -3.66 4.04 -4.63
C VAL A 66 -2.88 3.61 -3.39
N LEU A 67 -2.32 4.57 -2.66
CA LEU A 67 -1.69 4.28 -1.38
C LEU A 67 -2.78 3.93 -0.36
N VAL A 68 -2.48 2.98 0.53
CA VAL A 68 -3.40 2.64 1.63
C VAL A 68 -3.64 3.84 2.54
N THR A 69 -2.67 4.76 2.66
CA THR A 69 -2.81 6.01 3.40
C THR A 69 -3.85 6.95 2.79
N GLU A 70 -4.00 6.98 1.46
CA GLU A 70 -4.99 7.81 0.77
C GLU A 70 -6.41 7.26 0.93
N CYS A 71 -6.55 5.94 1.11
CA CYS A 71 -7.86 5.31 1.32
C CYS A 71 -8.58 5.86 2.56
N GLY A 72 -7.86 6.30 3.60
CA GLY A 72 -8.47 6.89 4.80
C GLY A 72 -9.28 8.15 4.54
N GLY A 73 -8.99 8.89 3.46
CA GLY A 73 -9.76 10.06 3.03
C GLY A 73 -10.96 9.73 2.14
N CYS A 74 -11.13 8.47 1.71
CA CYS A 74 -12.20 8.07 0.82
C CYS A 74 -13.52 7.86 1.57
N PRO A 75 -14.66 8.44 1.13
CA PRO A 75 -15.97 8.24 1.78
C PRO A 75 -16.45 6.78 1.83
N LYS A 76 -15.94 5.93 0.93
CA LYS A 76 -16.28 4.50 0.86
C LYS A 76 -15.42 3.64 1.77
N PHE A 77 -14.29 4.15 2.25
CA PHE A 77 -13.41 3.40 3.13
C PHE A 77 -14.14 3.08 4.44
N VAL A 78 -14.07 1.82 4.84
CA VAL A 78 -14.65 1.35 6.10
C VAL A 78 -13.54 1.10 7.11
N ARG A 79 -12.55 0.28 6.72
CA ARG A 79 -11.44 -0.09 7.59
C ARG A 79 -10.34 -0.82 6.82
N ARG A 80 -9.16 -0.89 7.45
CA ARG A 80 -8.13 -1.88 7.14
C ARG A 80 -8.26 -3.06 8.09
N TYR A 81 -8.19 -4.29 7.57
CA TYR A 81 -8.27 -5.50 8.38
C TYR A 81 -7.51 -6.67 7.72
N LYS A 82 -6.62 -7.32 8.49
CA LYS A 82 -5.87 -8.52 8.09
C LYS A 82 -5.23 -8.46 6.68
N GLY A 83 -4.62 -7.34 6.32
CA GLY A 83 -3.98 -7.18 5.01
C GLY A 83 -4.93 -6.80 3.86
N TYR A 84 -6.16 -6.38 4.18
CA TYR A 84 -7.14 -5.90 3.20
C TYR A 84 -7.60 -4.49 3.54
N VAL A 85 -7.94 -3.73 2.50
CA VAL A 85 -8.79 -2.54 2.61
C VAL A 85 -10.23 -2.97 2.35
N CYS A 86 -11.13 -2.56 3.25
CA CYS A 86 -12.56 -2.83 3.15
C CYS A 86 -13.28 -1.55 2.72
N CYS A 87 -13.96 -1.61 1.59
CA CYS A 87 -14.76 -0.50 1.07
C CYS A 87 -16.26 -0.88 1.03
N ARG A 88 -17.13 0.11 1.20
CA ARG A 88 -18.57 -0.05 0.93
C ARG A 88 -18.77 -0.27 -0.56
N ARG A 89 -19.55 -1.29 -0.93
CA ARG A 89 -20.04 -1.45 -2.29
C ARG A 89 -21.18 -0.45 -2.54
N ASN A 90 -21.22 0.16 -3.72
CA ASN A 90 -22.45 0.80 -4.16
C ASN A 90 -23.50 -0.30 -4.38
N LEU A 91 -24.65 -0.20 -3.71
CA LEU A 91 -25.85 -0.88 -4.16
C LEU A 91 -26.30 -0.11 -5.40
N VAL A 92 -26.16 -0.73 -6.58
CA VAL A 92 -26.74 -0.20 -7.83
C VAL A 92 -28.25 -0.17 -7.69
#